data_AF-A0A1H4BSG5-F1
#
_entry.id   AF-A0A1H4BSG5-F1
#
_cell.length_a   1.000
_cell.length_b   1.000
_cell.length_c   1.000
_cell.angle_alpha   90.00
_cell.angle_beta   90.00
_cell.angle_gamma   90.00
#
_symmetry.space_group_name_H-M   'P 1'
#
loop_
_entity.id
_entity.type
_entity.pdbx_description
1 polymer ?
#
loop_
_entity_poly.entity_id
_entity_poly.type
_entity_poly.pdbx_seq_one_letter_code
_entity_poly.pdbx_strand_id
1 'polypeptide(L)'
;MRSLVLNRNESTCLLSSDFRSENPLTQTRTFHIQTRCATYPNRPKTLIKRIDNITIDIISARLKNVVSPLDIIKWLNNFEENEIKYAIDIASNLTVYTSYEIEEIINSSLNILFPKLEANDIIIINPIGNFGKSGSMVTYFFQKTDFHRKHNKKIIMLPTVQNFTAEADKNYSLVLLDDFVGSGNSIKTYFEDSIDSLKSNFKEILFVGVAGMKQGVELINPIFDRIEIPKSNIFKKAFSSEASYFGYRNYIQHREFCFKYGIKLTSPKVRKDKSEKFINALGYENSQALVSFSHGSPNNTLPIIWSNKNNWFPLIPRFFSDKISVSKEFRKSISYELSILKEFGSENLHNEFFTHQIKKGKRSFSSVSKIDFSIYAIIKLSRSGFTEINICQKLGILTKDYEQILEIGKQRGLFNQGNNLTLFGLEIYQDAKKCIKRKNRNFEYESADYFAVKETNYIPRIFNGKS
;
A
#
# COMPACT_ATOMS: atom_id res chain seq x y z
N MET A 1 28.45 11.82 37.94
CA MET A 1 27.11 11.70 37.32
C MET A 1 26.93 12.89 36.38
N ARG A 2 27.16 12.71 35.07
CA ARG A 2 26.94 13.75 34.06
C ARG A 2 25.70 13.36 33.27
N SER A 3 24.67 14.19 33.37
CA SER A 3 23.49 14.14 32.51
C SER A 3 23.89 14.59 31.10
N LEU A 4 23.50 13.81 30.08
CA LEU A 4 23.59 14.21 28.68
C LEU A 4 22.16 14.26 28.15
N VAL A 5 21.68 15.50 27.97
CA VAL A 5 20.42 15.82 27.30
C VAL A 5 20.61 15.55 25.81
N LEU A 6 19.98 14.51 25.29
CA LEU A 6 19.92 14.25 23.85
C LEU A 6 18.86 15.15 23.22
N ASN A 7 19.33 16.19 22.53
CA ASN A 7 18.50 17.10 21.77
C ASN A 7 17.95 16.38 20.52
N ARG A 8 16.63 16.21 20.42
CA ARG A 8 15.94 15.37 19.41
C ARG A 8 15.94 15.90 17.95
N ASN A 9 16.68 16.97 17.65
CA ASN A 9 16.59 17.65 16.35
C ASN A 9 17.81 17.50 15.41
N GLU A 10 18.88 16.78 15.79
CA GLU A 10 20.10 16.74 14.96
C GLU A 10 20.37 15.42 14.22
N SER A 11 19.60 14.35 14.44
CA SER A 11 19.86 13.05 13.79
C SER A 11 19.18 12.87 12.43
N THR A 12 18.43 13.86 11.93
CA THR A 12 17.70 13.77 10.65
C THR A 12 18.40 14.45 9.46
N CYS A 13 19.59 15.03 9.63
CA CYS A 13 20.18 15.92 8.61
C CYS A 13 21.31 15.36 7.73
N LEU A 14 21.54 14.04 7.65
CA LEU A 14 22.66 13.50 6.85
C LEU A 14 22.28 12.53 5.73
N LEU A 15 21.02 12.46 5.32
CA LEU A 15 20.60 11.67 4.14
C LEU A 15 19.69 12.42 3.16
N SER A 16 19.56 13.75 3.28
CA SER A 16 18.64 14.55 2.46
C SER A 16 19.31 15.60 1.57
N SER A 17 20.63 15.60 1.40
CA SER A 17 21.33 16.68 0.68
C SER A 17 21.47 16.52 -0.83
N ASP A 18 21.20 15.34 -1.41
CA ASP A 18 21.63 15.06 -2.80
C ASP A 18 20.48 14.91 -3.82
N PHE A 19 19.38 15.65 -3.65
CA PHE A 19 18.43 15.86 -4.74
C PHE A 19 17.98 17.32 -4.77
N ARG A 20 18.73 18.15 -5.50
CA ARG A 20 18.30 19.50 -5.90
C ARG A 20 17.28 19.38 -7.04
N SER A 21 16.15 20.06 -6.89
CA SER A 21 15.46 20.71 -8.01
C SER A 21 15.14 22.15 -7.59
N GLU A 22 15.59 23.08 -8.41
CA GLU A 22 15.50 24.54 -8.24
C GLU A 22 14.05 25.03 -8.43
N ASN A 23 13.49 25.75 -7.46
CA ASN A 23 13.21 27.20 -7.48
C ASN A 23 12.22 27.59 -6.34
N PRO A 24 12.27 28.82 -5.81
CA PRO A 24 11.64 29.21 -4.55
C PRO A 24 10.30 29.95 -4.72
N LEU A 25 9.48 29.99 -3.66
CA LEU A 25 8.86 31.19 -3.09
C LEU A 25 7.80 30.82 -2.02
N THR A 26 8.13 31.19 -0.78
CA THR A 26 7.25 31.70 0.31
C THR A 26 5.88 31.04 0.59
N GLN A 27 5.70 30.50 1.80
CA GLN A 27 5.06 31.22 2.93
C GLN A 27 5.01 30.34 4.18
N THR A 28 5.54 30.90 5.27
CA THR A 28 5.56 30.36 6.63
C THR A 28 4.13 30.19 7.17
N ARG A 29 3.69 28.95 7.42
CA ARG A 29 2.57 28.66 8.31
C ARG A 29 3.04 27.84 9.49
N THR A 30 3.02 28.47 10.65
CA THR A 30 3.25 27.89 11.98
C THR A 30 2.22 26.80 12.24
N PHE A 31 2.64 25.54 12.27
CA PHE A 31 1.79 24.44 12.74
C PHE A 31 2.01 24.26 14.25
N HIS A 32 1.00 24.63 15.04
CA HIS A 32 0.89 24.21 16.43
C HIS A 32 0.72 22.69 16.47
N ILE A 33 1.77 21.97 16.91
CA ILE A 33 1.68 20.55 17.24
C ILE A 33 1.10 20.46 18.66
N GLN A 34 -0.23 20.32 18.77
CA GLN A 34 -0.83 19.77 19.97
C GLN A 34 -0.59 18.26 19.97
N THR A 35 0.40 17.83 20.75
CA THR A 35 0.67 16.42 21.05
C THR A 35 -0.47 15.85 21.89
N ARG A 36 -1.56 15.41 21.26
CA ARG A 36 -2.50 14.50 21.92
C ARG A 36 -1.87 13.12 21.94
N CYS A 37 -1.27 12.76 23.08
CA CYS A 37 -1.02 11.37 23.44
C CYS A 37 -2.37 10.65 23.41
N ALA A 38 -2.65 9.94 22.31
CA ALA A 38 -3.74 9.00 22.25
C ALA A 38 -3.36 7.82 23.15
N THR A 39 -3.94 7.79 24.34
CA THR A 39 -4.01 6.60 25.18
C THR A 39 -4.68 5.50 24.36
N TYR A 40 -3.94 4.45 24.02
CA TYR A 40 -4.50 3.26 23.39
C TYR A 40 -5.45 2.61 24.42
N PRO A 41 -6.78 2.54 24.16
CA PRO A 41 -7.62 1.72 25.01
C PRO A 41 -7.19 0.26 24.81
N ASN A 42 -6.91 -0.43 25.92
CA ASN A 42 -6.62 -1.86 25.99
C ASN A 42 -7.68 -2.65 25.18
N ARG A 43 -7.36 -3.01 23.94
CA ARG A 43 -8.14 -4.02 23.20
C ARG A 43 -7.66 -5.41 23.66
N PRO A 44 -8.57 -6.33 24.03
CA PRO A 44 -8.20 -7.61 24.59
C PRO A 44 -7.36 -8.44 23.61
N LYS A 45 -6.20 -8.92 24.07
CA LYS A 45 -5.23 -9.78 23.37
C LYS A 45 -5.74 -11.21 23.09
N THR A 46 -7.06 -11.47 23.07
CA THR A 46 -7.62 -12.84 23.18
C THR A 46 -8.24 -13.41 21.90
N LEU A 47 -8.35 -12.67 20.78
CA LEU A 47 -8.96 -13.17 19.54
C LEU A 47 -8.17 -14.31 18.84
N ILE A 48 -6.85 -14.38 19.06
CA ILE A 48 -5.91 -15.29 18.35
C ILE A 48 -6.16 -16.77 18.67
N LYS A 49 -6.96 -17.11 19.70
CA LYS A 49 -7.09 -18.50 20.17
C LYS A 49 -7.97 -19.42 19.31
N ARG A 50 -8.65 -18.94 18.26
CA ARG A 50 -9.69 -19.73 17.55
C ARG A 50 -9.58 -19.83 16.02
N ILE A 51 -8.73 -19.05 15.36
CA ILE A 51 -8.52 -19.20 13.91
C ILE A 51 -7.26 -20.03 13.72
N ASP A 52 -7.39 -21.18 13.05
CA ASP A 52 -6.22 -21.99 12.76
C ASP A 52 -5.30 -21.29 11.75
N ASN A 53 -3.99 -21.51 11.90
CA ASN A 53 -3.01 -20.92 10.98
C ASN A 53 -3.27 -21.36 9.53
N ILE A 54 -3.86 -22.55 9.34
CA ILE A 54 -4.24 -23.10 8.04
C ILE A 54 -5.23 -22.18 7.31
N THR A 55 -6.30 -21.72 7.97
CA THR A 55 -7.25 -20.79 7.34
C THR A 55 -6.58 -19.49 6.93
N ILE A 56 -5.68 -18.95 7.76
CA ILE A 56 -4.95 -17.71 7.45
C ILE A 56 -4.03 -17.90 6.23
N ASP A 57 -3.34 -19.04 6.16
CA ASP A 57 -2.45 -19.36 5.04
C ASP A 57 -3.25 -19.58 3.74
N ILE A 58 -4.42 -20.23 3.82
CA ILE A 58 -5.34 -20.39 2.67
C ILE A 58 -5.80 -19.02 2.17
N ILE A 59 -6.22 -18.11 3.07
CA ILE A 59 -6.62 -16.75 2.67
C ILE A 59 -5.43 -16.01 2.06
N SER A 60 -4.25 -16.06 2.67
CA SER A 60 -3.04 -15.42 2.14
C SER A 60 -2.71 -15.90 0.73
N ALA A 61 -2.72 -17.21 0.51
CA ALA A 61 -2.47 -17.81 -0.80
C ALA A 61 -3.55 -17.41 -1.82
N ARG A 62 -4.82 -17.38 -1.42
CA ARG A 62 -5.94 -16.97 -2.28
C ARG A 62 -5.88 -15.50 -2.66
N LEU A 63 -5.41 -14.65 -1.75
CA LEU A 63 -5.11 -13.24 -2.00
C LEU A 63 -3.72 -13.05 -2.65
N LYS A 64 -3.16 -14.13 -3.22
CA LYS A 64 -1.90 -14.14 -3.99
C LYS A 64 -0.73 -13.54 -3.24
N ASN A 65 -0.72 -13.67 -1.92
CA ASN A 65 0.28 -13.12 -1.00
C ASN A 65 0.51 -11.61 -1.17
N VAL A 66 -0.51 -10.88 -1.66
CA VAL A 66 -0.53 -9.40 -1.66
C VAL A 66 -0.62 -8.86 -0.22
N VAL A 67 -1.18 -9.66 0.68
CA VAL A 67 -1.27 -9.41 2.12
C VAL A 67 -0.54 -10.52 2.87
N SER A 68 0.07 -10.19 4.00
CA SER A 68 0.70 -11.20 4.86
C SER A 68 -0.31 -11.82 5.85
N PRO A 69 -0.03 -13.00 6.43
CA PRO A 69 -0.80 -13.56 7.54
C PRO A 69 -1.04 -12.54 8.68
N LEU A 70 -0.05 -11.71 8.98
CA LEU A 70 -0.17 -10.68 10.01
C LEU A 70 -1.15 -9.57 9.62
N ASP A 71 -1.21 -9.19 8.35
CA ASP A 71 -2.15 -8.19 7.85
C ASP A 71 -3.58 -8.72 7.92
N ILE A 72 -3.78 -10.00 7.58
CA ILE A 72 -5.06 -10.71 7.74
C ILE A 72 -5.48 -10.72 9.22
N ILE A 73 -4.58 -11.08 10.14
CA ILE A 73 -4.87 -11.08 11.59
C ILE A 73 -5.25 -9.68 12.08
N LYS A 74 -4.51 -8.65 11.68
CA LYS A 74 -4.82 -7.25 12.03
C LYS A 74 -6.18 -6.83 11.51
N TRP A 75 -6.51 -7.21 10.27
CA TRP A 75 -7.79 -6.92 9.66
C TRP A 75 -8.94 -7.64 10.37
N LEU A 76 -8.76 -8.92 10.72
CA LEU A 76 -9.76 -9.71 11.47
C LEU A 76 -10.02 -9.16 12.87
N ASN A 77 -9.00 -8.57 13.50
CA ASN A 77 -9.12 -7.89 14.81
C ASN A 77 -9.96 -6.60 14.77
N ASN A 78 -10.48 -6.19 13.62
CA ASN A 78 -11.47 -5.12 13.53
C ASN A 78 -12.90 -5.58 13.89
N PHE A 79 -13.17 -6.89 13.88
CA PHE A 79 -14.52 -7.44 13.98
C PHE A 79 -14.81 -8.10 15.34
N GLU A 80 -16.09 -8.20 15.67
CA GLU A 80 -16.59 -8.97 16.81
C GLU A 80 -16.37 -10.48 16.59
N GLU A 81 -16.12 -11.25 17.66
CA GLU A 81 -15.72 -12.66 17.58
C GLU A 81 -16.74 -13.54 16.83
N ASN A 82 -18.03 -13.32 17.06
CA ASN A 82 -19.13 -14.02 16.40
C ASN A 82 -19.33 -13.64 14.92
N GLU A 83 -18.68 -12.57 14.45
CA GLU A 83 -18.78 -12.05 13.08
C GLU A 83 -17.55 -12.39 12.21
N ILE A 84 -16.47 -12.91 12.82
CA ILE A 84 -15.21 -13.28 12.14
C ILE A 84 -15.46 -14.21 10.94
N LYS A 85 -16.40 -15.16 11.06
CA LYS A 85 -16.75 -16.08 9.96
C LYS A 85 -17.14 -15.33 8.68
N TYR A 86 -17.93 -14.26 8.80
CA TYR A 86 -18.34 -13.46 7.64
C TYR A 86 -17.14 -12.72 7.04
N ALA A 87 -16.23 -12.22 7.86
CA ALA A 87 -15.00 -11.60 7.38
C ALA A 87 -14.14 -12.60 6.59
N ILE A 88 -13.99 -13.83 7.11
CA ILE A 88 -13.29 -14.92 6.41
C ILE A 88 -13.96 -15.23 5.07
N ASP A 89 -15.30 -15.32 5.04
CA ASP A 89 -16.06 -15.57 3.82
C ASP A 89 -15.89 -14.44 2.80
N ILE A 90 -15.89 -13.17 3.24
CA ILE A 90 -15.61 -12.01 2.38
C ILE A 90 -14.19 -12.11 1.80
N ALA A 91 -13.17 -12.33 2.64
CA ALA A 91 -11.78 -12.41 2.19
C ALA A 91 -11.56 -13.59 1.23
N SER A 92 -12.23 -14.71 1.50
CA SER A 92 -12.21 -15.90 0.66
C SER A 92 -12.95 -15.70 -0.67
N ASN A 93 -13.76 -14.66 -0.83
CA ASN A 93 -14.41 -14.36 -2.11
C ASN A 93 -13.85 -13.11 -2.79
N LEU A 94 -12.80 -12.50 -2.23
CA LEU A 94 -12.13 -11.35 -2.80
C LEU A 94 -11.21 -11.78 -3.95
N THR A 95 -11.46 -11.28 -5.16
CA THR A 95 -10.55 -11.43 -6.29
C THR A 95 -9.47 -10.37 -6.23
N VAL A 96 -8.20 -10.79 -6.26
CA VAL A 96 -7.04 -9.87 -6.28
C VAL A 96 -6.27 -10.06 -7.57
N TYR A 97 -5.98 -8.96 -8.27
CA TYR A 97 -5.10 -8.96 -9.43
C TYR A 97 -3.70 -8.51 -9.06
N THR A 98 -2.70 -9.32 -9.42
CA THR A 98 -1.28 -8.97 -9.28
C THR A 98 -0.84 -8.05 -10.40
N SER A 99 0.33 -7.42 -10.23
CA SER A 99 0.93 -6.59 -11.27
C SER A 99 1.17 -7.37 -12.57
N TYR A 100 1.63 -8.62 -12.45
CA TYR A 100 1.82 -9.50 -13.60
C TYR A 100 0.52 -9.76 -14.35
N GLU A 101 -0.57 -10.08 -13.64
CA GLU A 101 -1.87 -10.34 -14.29
C GLU A 101 -2.45 -9.09 -14.94
N ILE A 102 -2.26 -7.91 -14.34
CA ILE A 102 -2.67 -6.65 -14.96
C ILE A 102 -1.90 -6.44 -16.28
N GLU A 103 -0.58 -6.63 -16.27
CA GLU A 103 0.28 -6.53 -17.46
C GLU A 103 -0.17 -7.52 -18.56
N GLU A 104 -0.42 -8.79 -18.20
CA GLU A 104 -0.89 -9.82 -19.13
C GLU A 104 -2.28 -9.52 -19.70
N ILE A 105 -3.22 -9.04 -18.88
CA ILE A 105 -4.57 -8.69 -19.34
C ILE A 105 -4.50 -7.51 -20.33
N ILE A 106 -3.74 -6.46 -20.00
CA ILE A 106 -3.58 -5.32 -20.92
C ILE A 106 -2.89 -5.78 -22.22
N ASN A 107 -1.84 -6.58 -22.12
CA ASN A 107 -1.10 -7.09 -23.28
C ASN A 107 -2.00 -7.94 -24.20
N SER A 108 -2.75 -8.88 -23.63
CA SER A 108 -3.65 -9.75 -24.39
C SER A 108 -4.79 -8.98 -25.03
N SER A 109 -5.44 -8.06 -24.30
CA SER A 109 -6.50 -7.20 -24.84
C SER A 109 -6.00 -6.38 -26.04
N LEU A 110 -4.81 -5.78 -25.95
CA LEU A 110 -4.26 -4.99 -27.07
C LEU A 110 -3.87 -5.85 -28.27
N ASN A 111 -3.33 -7.05 -28.07
CA ASN A 111 -3.07 -7.99 -29.17
C ASN A 111 -4.37 -8.47 -29.85
N ILE A 112 -5.47 -8.59 -29.10
CA ILE A 112 -6.80 -8.92 -29.62
C ILE A 112 -7.39 -7.76 -30.44
N LEU A 113 -7.20 -6.53 -29.99
CA LEU A 113 -7.65 -5.32 -30.70
C LEU A 113 -6.84 -5.09 -31.97
N PHE A 114 -5.53 -5.30 -31.90
CA PHE A 114 -4.58 -4.97 -32.96
C PHE A 114 -3.72 -6.18 -33.35
N PRO A 115 -4.31 -7.23 -33.96
CA PRO A 115 -3.56 -8.41 -34.40
C PRO A 115 -2.53 -8.05 -35.50
N LYS A 116 -2.80 -6.99 -36.27
CA LYS A 116 -1.92 -6.44 -37.29
C LYS A 116 -2.08 -4.92 -37.34
N LEU A 117 -0.98 -4.21 -37.54
CA LEU A 117 -0.95 -2.74 -37.69
C LEU A 117 -0.39 -2.36 -39.06
N GLU A 118 -1.19 -1.67 -39.87
CA GLU A 118 -0.79 -1.16 -41.17
C GLU A 118 0.21 0.01 -41.04
N ALA A 119 0.91 0.35 -42.12
CA ALA A 119 2.02 1.31 -42.07
C ALA A 119 1.64 2.68 -41.46
N ASN A 120 0.43 3.17 -41.74
CA ASN A 120 -0.07 4.48 -41.32
C ASN A 120 -0.91 4.46 -40.04
N ASP A 121 -1.08 3.30 -39.41
CA ASP A 121 -1.84 3.18 -38.17
C ASP A 121 -1.04 3.70 -36.98
N ILE A 122 -1.67 4.56 -36.18
CA ILE A 122 -1.15 5.11 -34.94
C ILE A 122 -2.15 4.84 -33.82
N ILE A 123 -1.67 4.31 -32.69
CA ILE A 123 -2.49 4.04 -31.51
C ILE A 123 -2.23 5.15 -30.49
N ILE A 124 -3.29 5.83 -30.07
CA ILE A 124 -3.25 6.77 -28.97
C ILE A 124 -3.74 6.07 -27.71
N ILE A 125 -2.89 6.03 -26.69
CA ILE A 125 -3.20 5.45 -25.40
C ILE A 125 -3.52 6.58 -24.43
N ASN A 126 -4.75 6.60 -23.94
CA ASN A 126 -5.24 7.61 -23.02
C ASN A 126 -5.70 6.96 -21.70
N PRO A 127 -4.90 7.05 -20.61
CA PRO A 127 -5.32 6.53 -19.31
C PRO A 127 -6.41 7.41 -18.71
N ILE A 128 -7.48 6.79 -18.18
CA ILE A 128 -8.55 7.51 -17.51
C ILE A 128 -8.10 7.90 -16.10
N GLY A 129 -8.14 9.20 -15.81
CA GLY A 129 -7.89 9.77 -14.49
C GLY A 129 -6.63 10.63 -14.38
N ASN A 130 -6.63 11.57 -13.43
CA ASN A 130 -5.54 12.51 -13.23
C ASN A 130 -4.23 11.82 -12.82
N PHE A 131 -3.09 12.36 -13.27
CA PHE A 131 -1.74 11.98 -12.81
C PHE A 131 -1.69 11.89 -11.26
N GLY A 132 -1.23 10.74 -10.74
CA GLY A 132 -1.13 10.46 -9.31
C GLY A 132 -2.27 9.60 -8.70
N LYS A 133 -3.19 9.06 -9.52
CA LYS A 133 -4.26 8.11 -9.12
C LYS A 133 -4.15 6.77 -9.89
N SER A 134 -5.28 6.17 -10.32
CA SER A 134 -5.32 4.89 -11.05
C SER A 134 -4.67 5.00 -12.44
N GLY A 135 -4.92 6.08 -13.18
CA GLY A 135 -4.38 6.29 -14.53
C GLY A 135 -2.85 6.22 -14.63
N SER A 136 -2.12 6.69 -13.61
CA SER A 136 -0.65 6.58 -13.57
C SER A 136 -0.15 5.15 -13.41
N MET A 137 -0.87 4.30 -12.67
CA MET A 137 -0.48 2.89 -12.48
C MET A 137 -0.78 2.05 -13.71
N VAL A 138 -1.94 2.25 -14.34
CA VAL A 138 -2.33 1.53 -15.57
C VAL A 138 -1.36 1.85 -16.70
N THR A 139 -0.95 3.12 -16.83
CA THR A 139 0.09 3.52 -17.81
C THR A 139 1.41 2.82 -17.56
N TYR A 140 1.82 2.69 -16.29
CA TYR A 140 3.05 1.98 -15.91
C TYR A 140 2.98 0.49 -16.30
N PHE A 141 1.85 -0.19 -16.05
CA PHE A 141 1.69 -1.58 -16.47
C PHE A 141 1.67 -1.73 -17.99
N PHE A 142 0.98 -0.83 -18.69
CA PHE A 142 0.96 -0.81 -20.15
C PHE A 142 2.37 -0.70 -20.75
N GLN A 143 3.21 0.20 -20.25
CA GLN A 143 4.58 0.40 -20.75
C GLN A 143 5.46 -0.86 -20.65
N LYS A 144 5.11 -1.78 -19.73
CA LYS A 144 5.80 -3.06 -19.53
C LYS A 144 5.32 -4.20 -20.41
N THR A 145 4.23 -4.00 -21.15
CA THR A 145 3.70 -5.04 -22.04
C THR A 145 4.63 -5.29 -23.24
N ASP A 146 4.61 -6.51 -23.76
CA ASP A 146 5.29 -6.83 -25.02
C ASP A 146 4.70 -6.07 -26.20
N PHE A 147 3.39 -5.84 -26.19
CA PHE A 147 2.71 -5.02 -27.19
C PHE A 147 3.34 -3.62 -27.30
N HIS A 148 3.50 -2.93 -26.16
CA HIS A 148 4.15 -1.62 -26.12
C HIS A 148 5.60 -1.69 -26.63
N ARG A 149 6.38 -2.69 -26.18
CA ARG A 149 7.78 -2.86 -26.63
C ARG A 149 7.88 -3.06 -28.15
N LYS A 150 7.00 -3.88 -28.72
CA LYS A 150 6.98 -4.23 -30.15
C LYS A 150 6.52 -3.08 -31.04
N HIS A 151 5.60 -2.25 -30.54
CA HIS A 151 4.91 -1.23 -31.34
C HIS A 151 5.18 0.21 -30.89
N ASN A 152 6.22 0.45 -30.08
CA ASN A 152 6.51 1.76 -29.48
C ASN A 152 6.54 2.94 -30.47
N LYS A 153 7.02 2.74 -31.71
CA LYS A 153 7.07 3.77 -32.76
C LYS A 153 5.69 4.19 -33.29
N LYS A 154 4.66 3.35 -33.10
CA LYS A 154 3.28 3.59 -33.53
C LYS A 154 2.35 3.92 -32.37
N ILE A 155 2.88 4.06 -31.16
CA ILE A 155 2.09 4.32 -29.95
C ILE A 155 2.42 5.72 -29.44
N ILE A 156 1.37 6.51 -29.22
CA ILE A 156 1.46 7.83 -28.59
C ILE A 156 0.68 7.77 -27.29
N MET A 157 1.35 8.01 -26.16
CA MET A 157 0.67 8.10 -24.86
C MET A 157 0.29 9.55 -24.58
N LEU A 158 -1.00 9.82 -24.45
CA LEU A 158 -1.52 11.16 -24.16
C LEU A 158 -2.33 11.13 -22.86
N PRO A 159 -1.94 11.90 -21.83
CA PRO A 159 -2.72 12.01 -20.60
C PRO A 159 -4.07 12.72 -20.79
N THR A 160 -4.16 13.58 -21.80
CA THR A 160 -5.38 14.24 -22.26
C THR A 160 -5.32 14.32 -23.78
N VAL A 161 -6.48 14.17 -24.42
CA VAL A 161 -6.60 14.28 -25.88
C VAL A 161 -7.10 15.66 -26.34
N GLN A 162 -7.37 16.59 -25.42
CA GLN A 162 -7.96 17.90 -25.74
C GLN A 162 -7.15 18.73 -26.76
N ASN A 163 -5.83 18.52 -26.81
CA ASN A 163 -4.94 19.21 -27.74
C ASN A 163 -4.48 18.32 -28.90
N PHE A 164 -5.14 17.19 -29.13
CA PHE A 164 -4.79 16.26 -30.19
C PHE A 164 -5.36 16.74 -31.54
N THR A 165 -4.49 16.84 -32.53
CA THR A 165 -4.85 17.13 -33.92
C THR A 165 -4.40 15.98 -34.80
N ALA A 166 -5.32 15.40 -35.56
CA ALA A 166 -5.02 14.31 -36.47
C ALA A 166 -4.31 14.82 -37.74
N GLU A 167 -3.24 14.13 -38.14
CA GLU A 167 -2.60 14.30 -39.44
C GLU A 167 -3.43 13.58 -40.53
N ALA A 168 -3.57 14.21 -41.71
CA ALA A 168 -4.45 13.72 -42.77
C ALA A 168 -4.01 12.39 -43.40
N ASP A 169 -2.73 12.01 -43.30
CA ASP A 169 -2.16 10.78 -43.86
C ASP A 169 -2.08 9.61 -42.86
N LYS A 170 -2.56 9.80 -41.62
CA LYS A 170 -2.49 8.81 -40.54
C LYS A 170 -3.87 8.35 -40.10
N ASN A 171 -3.95 7.09 -39.68
CA ASN A 171 -5.15 6.51 -39.09
C ASN A 171 -4.96 6.39 -37.58
N TYR A 172 -5.67 7.22 -36.81
CA TYR A 172 -5.55 7.19 -35.35
C TYR A 172 -6.63 6.31 -34.72
N SER A 173 -6.22 5.36 -33.88
CA SER A 173 -7.12 4.58 -33.02
C SER A 173 -6.92 5.03 -31.58
N LEU A 174 -7.98 5.47 -30.92
CA LEU A 174 -7.92 5.93 -29.54
C LEU A 174 -8.27 4.77 -28.61
N VAL A 175 -7.40 4.49 -27.64
CA VAL A 175 -7.61 3.44 -26.63
C VAL A 175 -7.62 4.08 -25.25
N LEU A 176 -8.78 4.04 -24.59
CA LEU A 176 -8.92 4.44 -23.21
C LEU A 176 -8.56 3.27 -22.29
N LEU A 177 -7.71 3.54 -21.29
CA LEU A 177 -7.26 2.53 -20.33
C LEU A 177 -7.71 2.86 -18.90
N ASP A 178 -8.27 1.87 -18.20
CA ASP A 178 -8.52 1.96 -16.75
C ASP A 178 -8.32 0.60 -16.06
N ASP A 179 -8.05 0.58 -14.76
CA ASP A 179 -7.91 -0.68 -14.02
C ASP A 179 -9.27 -1.29 -13.65
N PHE A 180 -10.28 -0.46 -13.35
CA PHE A 180 -11.56 -0.95 -12.88
C PHE A 180 -12.77 -0.13 -13.33
N VAL A 181 -13.69 -0.78 -14.04
CA VAL A 181 -15.00 -0.19 -14.37
C VAL A 181 -15.98 -0.42 -13.21
N GLY A 182 -16.18 0.61 -12.39
CA GLY A 182 -17.14 0.60 -11.28
C GLY A 182 -18.60 0.76 -11.72
N SER A 183 -19.19 1.93 -11.44
CA SER A 183 -20.54 2.26 -11.95
C SER A 183 -20.54 2.70 -13.42
N GLY A 184 -19.36 2.96 -14.01
CA GLY A 184 -19.21 3.45 -15.39
C GLY A 184 -19.41 4.97 -15.54
N ASN A 185 -20.02 5.64 -14.56
CA ASN A 185 -20.34 7.08 -14.62
C ASN A 185 -19.10 7.95 -14.87
N SER A 186 -17.99 7.70 -14.18
CA SER A 186 -16.76 8.49 -14.37
C SER A 186 -16.17 8.37 -15.78
N ILE A 187 -16.27 7.18 -16.38
CA ILE A 187 -15.79 6.93 -17.75
C ILE A 187 -16.73 7.61 -18.74
N LYS A 188 -18.05 7.48 -18.55
CA LYS A 188 -19.06 8.13 -19.37
C LYS A 188 -18.90 9.64 -19.38
N THR A 189 -18.79 10.26 -18.21
CA THR A 189 -18.57 11.71 -18.09
C THR A 189 -17.25 12.14 -18.72
N TYR A 190 -16.16 11.40 -18.49
CA TYR A 190 -14.87 11.71 -19.13
C TYR A 190 -14.97 11.67 -20.66
N PHE A 191 -15.66 10.67 -21.19
CA PHE A 191 -15.89 10.51 -22.62
C PHE A 191 -16.69 11.68 -23.20
N GLU A 192 -17.83 12.01 -22.57
CA GLU A 192 -18.70 13.12 -22.96
C GLU A 192 -17.96 14.47 -22.92
N ASP A 193 -17.17 14.71 -21.87
CA ASP A 193 -16.49 15.99 -21.67
C ASP A 193 -15.22 16.17 -22.53
N SER A 194 -14.50 15.08 -22.84
CA SER A 194 -13.14 15.17 -23.41
C SER A 194 -12.96 14.49 -24.77
N ILE A 195 -13.84 13.56 -25.14
CA ILE A 195 -13.66 12.70 -26.33
C ILE A 195 -14.73 12.98 -27.39
N ASP A 196 -15.96 13.28 -26.99
CA ASP A 196 -17.12 13.34 -27.89
C ASP A 196 -16.93 14.34 -29.05
N SER A 197 -16.36 15.50 -28.77
CA SER A 197 -16.06 16.53 -29.77
C SER A 197 -14.91 16.18 -30.73
N LEU A 198 -14.08 15.19 -30.37
CA LEU A 198 -12.91 14.77 -31.14
C LEU A 198 -13.13 13.42 -31.84
N LYS A 199 -14.34 12.86 -31.77
CA LYS A 199 -14.65 11.54 -32.35
C LYS A 199 -14.23 11.39 -33.81
N SER A 200 -14.46 12.42 -34.62
CA SER A 200 -14.12 12.43 -36.05
C SER A 200 -12.62 12.31 -36.33
N ASN A 201 -11.76 12.58 -35.35
CA ASN A 201 -10.31 12.50 -35.49
C ASN A 201 -9.78 11.07 -35.34
N PHE A 202 -10.63 10.13 -34.94
CA PHE A 202 -10.25 8.74 -34.68
C PHE A 202 -11.03 7.80 -35.59
N LYS A 203 -10.34 6.81 -36.13
CA LYS A 203 -10.93 5.69 -36.86
C LYS A 203 -11.82 4.84 -35.96
N GLU A 204 -11.37 4.62 -34.73
CA GLU A 204 -12.06 3.85 -33.71
C GLU A 204 -11.67 4.35 -32.31
N ILE A 205 -12.62 4.24 -31.38
CA ILE A 205 -12.47 4.58 -29.98
C ILE A 205 -12.79 3.34 -29.15
N LEU A 206 -11.75 2.82 -28.54
CA LEU A 206 -11.73 1.53 -27.88
C LEU A 206 -11.52 1.75 -26.38
N PHE A 207 -12.01 0.80 -25.58
CA PHE A 207 -11.72 0.76 -24.15
C PHE A 207 -11.08 -0.57 -23.77
N VAL A 208 -10.02 -0.52 -22.96
CA VAL A 208 -9.40 -1.70 -22.35
C VAL A 208 -9.42 -1.54 -20.84
N GLY A 209 -9.95 -2.57 -20.16
CA GLY A 209 -9.99 -2.61 -18.70
C GLY A 209 -9.54 -3.95 -18.13
N VAL A 210 -9.02 -3.96 -16.91
CA VAL A 210 -8.58 -5.20 -16.25
C VAL A 210 -9.77 -5.97 -15.67
N ALA A 211 -10.68 -5.25 -15.02
CA ALA A 211 -11.89 -5.81 -14.42
C ALA A 211 -13.03 -4.77 -14.42
N GLY A 212 -14.26 -5.22 -14.26
CA GLY A 212 -15.40 -4.32 -14.19
C GLY A 212 -16.63 -4.94 -13.56
N MET A 213 -17.56 -4.10 -13.12
CA MET A 213 -18.90 -4.52 -12.74
C MET A 213 -19.78 -4.59 -13.98
N LYS A 214 -20.59 -5.65 -14.12
CA LYS A 214 -21.50 -5.86 -15.25
C LYS A 214 -22.33 -4.60 -15.57
N GLN A 215 -22.95 -4.01 -14.56
CA GLN A 215 -23.74 -2.78 -14.70
C GLN A 215 -22.93 -1.61 -15.28
N GLY A 216 -21.68 -1.44 -14.85
CA GLY A 216 -20.81 -0.37 -15.33
C GLY A 216 -20.34 -0.59 -16.75
N VAL A 217 -20.00 -1.83 -17.10
CA VAL A 217 -19.62 -2.22 -18.47
C VAL A 217 -20.80 -2.03 -19.43
N GLU A 218 -22.00 -2.45 -19.05
CA GLU A 218 -23.22 -2.23 -19.84
C GLU A 218 -23.52 -0.73 -20.06
N LEU A 219 -23.25 0.11 -19.06
CA LEU A 219 -23.43 1.56 -19.17
C LEU A 219 -22.50 2.20 -20.20
N ILE A 220 -21.24 1.75 -20.27
CA ILE A 220 -20.24 2.34 -21.17
C ILE A 220 -20.18 1.65 -22.54
N ASN A 221 -20.81 0.49 -22.70
CA ASN A 221 -20.81 -0.23 -23.98
C ASN A 221 -21.27 0.61 -25.18
N PRO A 222 -22.31 1.47 -25.08
CA PRO A 222 -22.78 2.26 -26.22
C PRO A 222 -21.86 3.41 -26.65
N ILE A 223 -20.88 3.82 -25.83
CA ILE A 223 -20.01 4.97 -26.13
C ILE A 223 -18.69 4.57 -26.82
N PHE A 224 -18.32 3.30 -26.79
CA PHE A 224 -17.10 2.78 -27.41
C PHE A 224 -17.44 1.88 -28.59
N ASP A 225 -16.59 1.90 -29.63
CA ASP A 225 -16.73 0.98 -30.76
C ASP A 225 -16.46 -0.47 -30.32
N ARG A 226 -15.57 -0.64 -29.34
CA ARG A 226 -15.27 -1.93 -28.74
C ARG A 226 -14.74 -1.79 -27.32
N ILE A 227 -15.12 -2.74 -26.47
CA ILE A 227 -14.66 -2.88 -25.09
C ILE A 227 -13.95 -4.22 -24.93
N GLU A 228 -12.72 -4.19 -24.43
CA GLU A 228 -11.98 -5.39 -24.06
C GLU A 228 -11.72 -5.44 -22.56
N ILE A 229 -12.51 -6.28 -21.90
CA ILE A 229 -12.34 -6.72 -20.53
C ILE A 229 -12.53 -8.24 -20.54
N PRO A 230 -11.63 -9.04 -19.93
CA PRO A 230 -11.83 -10.48 -19.88
C PRO A 230 -13.20 -10.83 -19.30
N LYS A 231 -13.97 -11.69 -19.97
CA LYS A 231 -15.35 -12.02 -19.55
C LYS A 231 -15.42 -12.57 -18.11
N SER A 232 -14.39 -13.31 -17.70
CA SER A 232 -14.23 -13.81 -16.32
C SER A 232 -14.03 -12.71 -15.28
N ASN A 233 -13.65 -11.50 -15.72
CA ASN A 233 -13.35 -10.34 -14.89
C ASN A 233 -14.50 -9.32 -14.90
N ILE A 234 -15.67 -9.71 -15.42
CA ILE A 234 -16.91 -8.93 -15.37
C ILE A 234 -17.77 -9.47 -14.23
N PHE A 235 -17.83 -8.72 -13.14
CA PHE A 235 -18.43 -9.15 -11.88
C PHE A 235 -19.84 -8.61 -11.68
N LYS A 236 -20.68 -9.39 -11.00
CA LYS A 236 -21.98 -8.92 -10.49
C LYS A 236 -21.84 -8.50 -9.02
N LYS A 237 -22.87 -7.83 -8.50
CA LYS A 237 -22.92 -7.38 -7.11
C LYS A 237 -22.85 -8.57 -6.16
N ALA A 238 -21.98 -8.49 -5.16
CA ALA A 238 -21.74 -9.60 -4.24
C ALA A 238 -22.97 -10.01 -3.41
N PHE A 239 -23.86 -9.06 -3.14
CA PHE A 239 -25.08 -9.27 -2.36
C PHE A 239 -26.32 -9.15 -3.26
N SER A 240 -26.37 -9.98 -4.30
CA SER A 240 -27.50 -10.08 -5.23
C SER A 240 -28.05 -11.50 -5.31
N SER A 241 -29.36 -11.64 -5.48
CA SER A 241 -30.04 -12.93 -5.64
C SER A 241 -29.64 -13.68 -6.91
N GLU A 242 -29.16 -12.97 -7.92
CA GLU A 242 -28.81 -13.53 -9.23
C GLU A 242 -27.40 -14.11 -9.29
N ALA A 243 -26.50 -13.70 -8.39
CA ALA A 243 -25.07 -14.02 -8.50
C ALA A 243 -24.29 -13.79 -7.20
N SER A 244 -24.89 -14.12 -6.06
CA SER A 244 -24.15 -13.99 -4.81
C SER A 244 -23.05 -15.04 -4.70
N TYR A 245 -21.87 -14.59 -4.29
CA TYR A 245 -20.74 -15.44 -3.91
C TYR A 245 -21.02 -16.34 -2.69
N PHE A 246 -22.10 -16.08 -1.96
CA PHE A 246 -22.44 -16.78 -0.71
C PHE A 246 -23.59 -17.78 -0.87
N GLY A 247 -24.09 -17.97 -2.09
CA GLY A 247 -25.24 -18.83 -2.39
C GLY A 247 -26.59 -18.10 -2.39
N TYR A 248 -27.63 -18.78 -2.89
CA TYR A 248 -28.97 -18.20 -3.04
C TYR A 248 -29.55 -17.79 -1.68
N ARG A 249 -29.89 -16.48 -1.53
CA ARG A 249 -30.41 -15.83 -0.30
C ARG A 249 -29.52 -15.86 0.95
N ASN A 250 -28.41 -16.61 0.95
CA ASN A 250 -27.45 -16.68 2.06
C ASN A 250 -26.57 -15.43 2.22
N TYR A 251 -26.72 -14.44 1.34
CA TYR A 251 -25.93 -13.21 1.35
C TYR A 251 -26.46 -12.13 2.29
N ILE A 252 -27.68 -12.27 2.81
CA ILE A 252 -28.32 -11.21 3.63
C ILE A 252 -27.47 -10.91 4.86
N GLN A 253 -27.03 -11.95 5.58
CA GLN A 253 -26.19 -11.79 6.78
C GLN A 253 -24.83 -11.15 6.43
N HIS A 254 -24.20 -11.57 5.34
CA HIS A 254 -22.95 -10.99 4.84
C HIS A 254 -23.12 -9.51 4.48
N ARG A 255 -24.22 -9.16 3.83
CA ARG A 255 -24.55 -7.79 3.45
C ARG A 255 -24.74 -6.91 4.69
N GLU A 256 -25.53 -7.35 5.65
CA GLU A 256 -25.78 -6.61 6.89
C GLU A 256 -24.51 -6.45 7.71
N PHE A 257 -23.68 -7.50 7.79
CA PHE A 257 -22.34 -7.44 8.37
C PHE A 257 -21.49 -6.37 7.68
N CYS A 258 -21.35 -6.41 6.36
CA CYS A 258 -20.57 -5.41 5.62
C CYS A 258 -21.14 -4.00 5.75
N PHE A 259 -22.46 -3.84 5.80
CA PHE A 259 -23.12 -2.55 5.97
C PHE A 259 -22.86 -1.98 7.37
N LYS A 260 -23.02 -2.79 8.44
CA LYS A 260 -22.77 -2.43 9.85
C LYS A 260 -21.39 -1.79 10.06
N TYR A 261 -20.35 -2.33 9.42
CA TYR A 261 -19.01 -1.77 9.50
C TYR A 261 -18.78 -0.67 8.44
N GLY A 262 -19.35 -0.82 7.25
CA GLY A 262 -19.24 0.14 6.15
C GLY A 262 -19.77 1.54 6.48
N ILE A 263 -20.84 1.66 7.26
CA ILE A 263 -21.35 2.96 7.74
C ILE A 263 -20.32 3.70 8.61
N LYS A 264 -19.52 2.96 9.40
CA LYS A 264 -18.48 3.53 10.26
C LYS A 264 -17.26 3.99 9.45
N LEU A 265 -17.13 3.51 8.21
CA LEU A 265 -15.97 3.74 7.36
C LEU A 265 -16.26 4.72 6.21
N THR A 266 -17.51 5.17 6.08
CA THR A 266 -17.95 6.04 4.99
C THR A 266 -18.76 7.22 5.52
N SER A 267 -18.77 8.30 4.74
CA SER A 267 -19.53 9.50 5.09
C SER A 267 -20.96 9.38 4.54
N PRO A 268 -21.98 9.80 5.31
CA PRO A 268 -23.35 9.83 4.81
C PRO A 268 -23.50 10.89 3.71
N LYS A 269 -24.45 10.66 2.78
CA LYS A 269 -24.99 11.72 1.92
C LYS A 269 -26.27 12.25 2.56
N VAL A 270 -26.33 13.55 2.80
CA VAL A 270 -27.53 14.23 3.28
C VAL A 270 -28.51 14.38 2.12
N ARG A 271 -29.74 13.93 2.32
CA ARG A 271 -30.83 14.04 1.35
C ARG A 271 -31.57 15.38 1.49
N LYS A 272 -32.43 15.68 0.51
CA LYS A 272 -33.27 16.90 0.52
C LYS A 272 -34.20 16.98 1.74
N ASP A 273 -34.60 15.82 2.26
CA ASP A 273 -35.41 15.67 3.48
C ASP A 273 -34.58 15.70 4.79
N LYS A 274 -33.29 16.09 4.71
CA LYS A 274 -32.30 16.07 5.80
C LYS A 274 -31.99 14.68 6.37
N SER A 275 -32.49 13.60 5.78
CA SER A 275 -32.12 12.24 6.18
C SER A 275 -30.72 11.87 5.68
N GLU A 276 -29.99 11.08 6.49
CA GLU A 276 -28.67 10.58 6.11
C GLU A 276 -28.78 9.23 5.38
N LYS A 277 -28.11 9.12 4.22
CA LYS A 277 -27.99 7.86 3.48
C LYS A 277 -26.54 7.46 3.28
N PHE A 278 -26.17 6.29 3.79
CA PHE A 278 -24.85 5.70 3.61
C PHE A 278 -24.74 4.92 2.29
N ILE A 279 -24.85 5.63 1.17
CA ILE A 279 -24.82 5.01 -0.17
C ILE A 279 -23.51 4.26 -0.47
N ASN A 280 -22.42 4.65 0.17
CA ASN A 280 -21.10 4.08 -0.05
C ASN A 280 -20.71 2.98 0.94
N ALA A 281 -21.59 2.62 1.88
CA ALA A 281 -21.28 1.63 2.93
C ALA A 281 -20.94 0.24 2.37
N LEU A 282 -21.42 -0.08 1.16
CA LEU A 282 -21.09 -1.32 0.45
C LEU A 282 -20.27 -1.05 -0.82
N GLY A 283 -19.44 0.00 -0.79
CA GLY A 283 -18.65 0.46 -1.93
C GLY A 283 -19.32 1.62 -2.66
N TYR A 284 -18.53 2.37 -3.43
CA TYR A 284 -18.97 3.57 -4.15
C TYR A 284 -20.26 3.30 -4.94
N GLU A 285 -21.27 4.13 -4.73
CA GLU A 285 -22.61 3.99 -5.34
C GLU A 285 -23.24 2.60 -5.15
N ASN A 286 -22.96 1.93 -4.03
CA ASN A 286 -23.46 0.59 -3.72
C ASN A 286 -23.07 -0.44 -4.81
N SER A 287 -21.82 -0.38 -5.26
CA SER A 287 -21.25 -1.30 -6.26
C SER A 287 -21.11 -2.72 -5.73
N GLN A 288 -20.84 -2.91 -4.43
CA GLN A 288 -20.69 -4.22 -3.79
C GLN A 288 -19.64 -5.09 -4.47
N ALA A 289 -18.53 -4.47 -4.91
CA ALA A 289 -17.46 -5.21 -5.58
C ALA A 289 -16.63 -6.00 -4.56
N LEU A 290 -16.21 -7.20 -4.97
CA LEU A 290 -15.21 -8.03 -4.30
C LEU A 290 -13.98 -8.18 -5.19
N VAL A 291 -13.44 -7.05 -5.62
CA VAL A 291 -12.25 -6.98 -6.48
C VAL A 291 -11.22 -6.06 -5.84
N SER A 292 -9.93 -6.38 -5.94
CA SER A 292 -8.83 -5.53 -5.51
C SER A 292 -7.60 -5.76 -6.38
N PHE A 293 -6.63 -4.85 -6.29
CA PHE A 293 -5.39 -4.95 -7.03
C PHE A 293 -4.18 -4.91 -6.08
N SER A 294 -3.04 -5.44 -6.50
CA SER A 294 -1.79 -5.39 -5.73
C SER A 294 -1.35 -3.96 -5.37
N HIS A 295 -1.71 -3.00 -6.22
CA HIS A 295 -1.45 -1.58 -6.04
C HIS A 295 -2.51 -0.83 -5.22
N GLY A 296 -3.65 -1.45 -4.95
CA GLY A 296 -4.70 -0.89 -4.11
C GLY A 296 -6.10 -1.35 -4.49
N SER A 297 -7.04 -1.15 -3.57
CA SER A 297 -8.44 -1.48 -3.80
C SER A 297 -9.22 -0.30 -4.38
N PRO A 298 -10.08 -0.51 -5.39
CA PRO A 298 -11.05 0.50 -5.82
C PRO A 298 -11.99 0.91 -4.69
N ASN A 299 -12.53 2.13 -4.73
CA ASN A 299 -13.59 2.53 -3.79
C ASN A 299 -14.93 1.83 -4.04
N ASN A 300 -15.11 1.20 -5.21
CA ASN A 300 -16.26 0.34 -5.50
C ASN A 300 -16.25 -0.94 -4.66
N THR A 301 -15.09 -1.35 -4.15
CA THR A 301 -14.93 -2.47 -3.24
C THR A 301 -15.47 -2.12 -1.86
N LEU A 302 -15.82 -3.14 -1.08
CA LEU A 302 -16.34 -2.96 0.27
C LEU A 302 -15.38 -2.13 1.15
N PRO A 303 -15.84 -1.07 1.83
CA PRO A 303 -14.99 -0.20 2.67
C PRO A 303 -14.23 -0.94 3.77
N ILE A 304 -14.77 -2.05 4.27
CA ILE A 304 -14.11 -2.91 5.25
C ILE A 304 -12.77 -3.46 4.74
N ILE A 305 -12.56 -3.55 3.42
CA ILE A 305 -11.33 -4.06 2.80
C ILE A 305 -10.24 -2.98 2.75
N TRP A 306 -10.60 -1.73 2.46
CA TRP A 306 -9.63 -0.72 2.02
C TRP A 306 -9.55 0.56 2.83
N SER A 307 -10.57 0.83 3.67
CA SER A 307 -10.60 2.05 4.46
C SER A 307 -9.58 2.00 5.59
N ASN A 308 -8.90 3.10 5.84
CA ASN A 308 -8.00 3.31 6.98
C ASN A 308 -8.59 4.30 8.01
N LYS A 309 -9.88 4.66 7.85
CA LYS A 309 -10.56 5.60 8.74
C LYS A 309 -10.84 4.99 10.11
N ASN A 310 -10.97 5.83 11.13
CA ASN A 310 -11.43 5.42 12.47
C ASN A 310 -10.59 4.28 13.09
N ASN A 311 -9.27 4.32 12.88
CA ASN A 311 -8.32 3.29 13.33
C ASN A 311 -8.67 1.87 12.83
N TRP A 312 -9.30 1.80 11.65
CA TRP A 312 -9.53 0.54 10.95
C TRP A 312 -8.24 0.06 10.30
N PHE A 313 -7.88 -1.20 10.52
CA PHE A 313 -6.77 -1.83 9.79
C PHE A 313 -7.30 -2.38 8.46
N PRO A 314 -6.98 -1.79 7.30
CA PRO A 314 -7.43 -2.33 6.01
C PRO A 314 -6.74 -3.65 5.68
N LEU A 315 -7.43 -4.51 4.93
CA LEU A 315 -6.83 -5.71 4.35
C LEU A 315 -5.95 -5.32 3.15
N ILE A 316 -6.50 -4.55 2.20
CA ILE A 316 -5.78 -4.01 1.05
C ILE A 316 -6.12 -2.52 0.92
N PRO A 317 -5.23 -1.60 1.34
CA PRO A 317 -5.51 -0.17 1.36
C PRO A 317 -5.75 0.40 -0.05
N ARG A 318 -6.56 1.46 -0.15
CA ARG A 318 -6.91 2.09 -1.43
C ARG A 318 -5.75 2.85 -2.09
N PHE A 319 -4.98 3.60 -1.30
CA PHE A 319 -3.91 4.44 -1.82
C PHE A 319 -2.54 3.91 -1.42
N PHE A 320 -1.61 3.91 -2.37
CA PHE A 320 -0.21 3.57 -2.15
C PHE A 320 0.46 4.44 -1.08
N SER A 321 -0.09 5.62 -0.74
CA SER A 321 0.38 6.45 0.37
C SER A 321 0.40 5.70 1.70
N ASP A 322 -0.48 4.72 1.89
CA ASP A 322 -0.46 3.87 3.09
C ASP A 322 0.68 2.86 3.01
N LYS A 323 1.00 2.28 1.84
CA LYS A 323 2.23 1.48 1.67
C LYS A 323 3.49 2.34 1.76
N ILE A 324 3.51 3.58 1.26
CA ILE A 324 4.66 4.51 1.39
C ILE A 324 4.81 4.97 2.83
N SER A 325 3.72 5.22 3.55
CA SER A 325 3.73 5.53 4.98
C SER A 325 4.14 4.32 5.80
N VAL A 326 3.66 3.12 5.48
CA VAL A 326 4.10 1.85 6.09
C VAL A 326 5.56 1.56 5.75
N SER A 327 6.03 1.84 4.54
CA SER A 327 7.45 1.71 4.15
C SER A 327 8.31 2.76 4.85
N LYS A 328 7.79 3.99 5.04
CA LYS A 328 8.46 5.06 5.78
C LYS A 328 8.52 4.77 7.28
N GLU A 329 7.43 4.28 7.87
CA GLU A 329 7.35 3.81 9.26
C GLU A 329 8.21 2.57 9.46
N PHE A 330 8.21 1.65 8.51
CA PHE A 330 9.11 0.50 8.51
C PHE A 330 10.56 0.96 8.49
N ARG A 331 10.94 1.86 7.58
CA ARG A 331 12.30 2.43 7.53
C ARG A 331 12.66 3.14 8.84
N LYS A 332 11.76 3.96 9.41
CA LYS A 332 11.94 4.58 10.73
C LYS A 332 12.13 3.54 11.84
N SER A 333 11.35 2.45 11.83
CA SER A 333 11.46 1.37 12.81
C SER A 333 12.80 0.64 12.71
N ILE A 334 13.28 0.39 11.49
CA ILE A 334 14.59 -0.21 11.25
C ILE A 334 15.71 0.73 11.71
N SER A 335 15.63 2.03 11.38
CA SER A 335 16.60 3.02 11.84
C SER A 335 16.64 3.12 13.37
N TYR A 336 15.48 3.07 14.03
CA TYR A 336 15.40 3.05 15.49
C TYR A 336 16.01 1.78 16.08
N GLU A 337 15.70 0.60 15.54
CA GLU A 337 16.31 -0.65 15.98
C GLU A 337 17.83 -0.63 15.81
N LEU A 338 18.33 -0.22 14.63
CA LEU A 338 19.77 -0.09 14.40
C LEU A 338 20.42 0.93 15.34
N SER A 339 19.72 2.00 15.75
CA SER A 339 20.24 2.91 16.78
C SER A 339 20.42 2.24 18.14
N ILE A 340 19.48 1.37 18.55
CA ILE A 340 19.61 0.57 19.77
C ILE A 340 20.76 -0.43 19.65
N LEU A 341 20.86 -1.13 18.52
CA LEU A 341 21.93 -2.10 18.27
C LEU A 341 23.30 -1.43 18.22
N LYS A 342 23.39 -0.18 17.78
CA LYS A 342 24.63 0.60 17.79
C LYS A 342 25.13 0.90 19.20
N GLU A 343 24.22 1.11 20.13
CA GLU A 343 24.57 1.56 21.48
C GLU A 343 24.73 0.37 22.44
N PHE A 344 24.03 -0.74 22.18
CA PHE A 344 23.92 -1.86 23.12
C PHE A 344 24.09 -3.25 22.48
N GLY A 345 24.42 -3.32 21.19
CA GLY A 345 24.63 -4.58 20.47
C GLY A 345 25.90 -5.30 20.92
N SER A 346 25.97 -6.59 20.58
CA SER A 346 27.18 -7.40 20.72
C SER A 346 28.25 -7.01 19.69
N GLU A 347 29.49 -7.43 19.91
CA GLU A 347 30.59 -7.21 18.94
C GLU A 347 30.26 -7.78 17.56
N ASN A 348 29.58 -8.93 17.49
CA ASN A 348 29.13 -9.53 16.24
C ASN A 348 28.12 -8.64 15.50
N LEU A 349 27.16 -8.04 16.20
CA LEU A 349 26.22 -7.08 15.62
C LEU A 349 26.93 -5.82 15.13
N HIS A 350 27.95 -5.37 15.87
CA HIS A 350 28.78 -4.23 15.53
C HIS A 350 29.56 -4.45 14.24
N ASN A 351 30.22 -5.61 14.12
CA ASN A 351 31.03 -5.99 12.96
C ASN A 351 30.17 -6.11 11.69
N GLU A 352 28.94 -6.62 11.81
CA GLU A 352 28.10 -6.88 10.64
C GLU A 352 27.26 -5.68 10.17
N PHE A 353 26.77 -4.83 11.08
CA PHE A 353 25.83 -3.75 10.73
C PHE A 353 26.37 -2.32 10.87
N PHE A 354 27.61 -2.14 11.30
CA PHE A 354 28.22 -0.82 11.52
C PHE A 354 29.61 -0.70 10.91
N THR A 355 29.73 -1.21 9.69
CA THR A 355 30.99 -1.28 8.94
C THR A 355 31.55 0.07 8.50
N HIS A 356 30.74 1.13 8.50
CA HIS A 356 31.15 2.45 8.02
C HIS A 356 31.70 3.33 9.16
N GLN A 357 32.91 3.85 8.98
CA GLN A 357 33.59 4.72 9.95
C GLN A 357 33.59 6.17 9.46
N ILE A 358 33.05 7.09 10.27
CA ILE A 358 33.05 8.54 10.01
C ILE A 358 34.06 9.20 10.95
N LYS A 359 34.99 9.99 10.38
CA LYS A 359 35.92 10.82 11.16
C LYS A 359 35.33 12.21 11.37
N LYS A 360 35.22 12.66 12.63
CA LYS A 360 34.88 14.05 12.97
C LYS A 360 35.93 14.59 13.94
N GLY A 361 36.86 15.41 13.43
CA GLY A 361 38.04 15.83 14.18
C GLY A 361 38.99 14.66 14.47
N LYS A 362 39.47 14.53 15.72
CA LYS A 362 40.38 13.44 16.16
C LYS A 362 39.66 12.13 16.55
N ARG A 363 38.33 12.06 16.44
CA ARG A 363 37.53 10.88 16.85
C ARG A 363 36.89 10.20 15.65
N SER A 364 36.92 8.86 15.64
CA SER A 364 36.25 8.00 14.67
C SER A 364 34.97 7.41 15.29
N PHE A 365 33.88 7.42 14.52
CA PHE A 365 32.59 6.87 14.94
C PHE A 365 32.11 5.87 13.91
N SER A 366 31.61 4.71 14.33
CA SER A 366 30.89 3.81 13.43
C SER A 366 29.50 4.39 13.11
N SER A 367 28.97 4.15 11.92
CA SER A 367 27.65 4.57 11.47
C SER A 367 27.01 3.49 10.62
N VAL A 368 25.68 3.50 10.54
CA VAL A 368 24.91 2.60 9.68
C VAL A 368 25.06 3.07 8.24
N SER A 369 25.64 2.25 7.36
CA SER A 369 25.62 2.53 5.93
C SER A 369 24.26 2.18 5.30
N LYS A 370 24.00 2.71 4.10
CA LYS A 370 22.81 2.33 3.31
C LYS A 370 22.76 0.81 3.06
N ILE A 371 23.91 0.17 2.94
CA ILE A 371 24.05 -1.27 2.73
C ILE A 371 23.70 -2.02 4.01
N ASP A 372 24.25 -1.62 5.17
CA ASP A 372 23.98 -2.26 6.46
C ASP A 372 22.49 -2.19 6.83
N PHE A 373 21.88 -1.02 6.61
CA PHE A 373 20.44 -0.83 6.75
C PHE A 373 19.66 -1.82 5.89
N SER A 374 20.05 -1.93 4.61
CA SER A 374 19.32 -2.74 3.64
C SER A 374 19.47 -4.23 3.92
N ILE A 375 20.67 -4.70 4.29
CA ILE A 375 20.92 -6.08 4.70
C ILE A 375 20.05 -6.43 5.91
N TYR A 376 20.09 -5.64 6.98
CA TYR A 376 19.27 -5.90 8.17
C TYR A 376 17.76 -5.89 7.86
N ALA A 377 17.31 -4.96 7.01
CA ALA A 377 15.91 -4.90 6.60
C ALA A 377 15.49 -6.12 5.76
N ILE A 378 16.35 -6.59 4.85
CA ILE A 378 16.13 -7.81 4.05
C ILE A 378 16.04 -9.02 4.98
N ILE A 379 16.98 -9.20 5.92
CA ILE A 379 16.94 -10.30 6.92
C ILE A 379 15.59 -10.32 7.64
N LYS A 380 15.13 -9.17 8.14
CA LYS A 380 13.87 -9.06 8.88
C LYS A 380 12.65 -9.38 8.01
N LEU A 381 12.63 -8.91 6.77
CA LEU A 381 11.52 -9.15 5.84
C LEU A 381 11.50 -10.61 5.36
N SER A 382 12.64 -11.19 5.03
CA SER A 382 12.76 -12.61 4.67
C SER A 382 12.31 -13.51 5.83
N ARG A 383 12.67 -13.19 7.08
CA ARG A 383 12.17 -13.89 8.28
C ARG A 383 10.67 -13.74 8.51
N SER A 384 10.07 -12.70 7.96
CA SER A 384 8.63 -12.46 8.02
C SER A 384 7.87 -13.08 6.83
N GLY A 385 8.56 -13.83 5.94
CA GLY A 385 7.95 -14.54 4.82
C GLY A 385 7.72 -13.70 3.55
N PHE A 386 8.32 -12.50 3.46
CA PHE A 386 8.18 -11.69 2.25
C PHE A 386 9.04 -12.25 1.10
N THR A 387 8.47 -12.28 -0.11
CA THR A 387 9.17 -12.61 -1.35
C THR A 387 10.10 -11.47 -1.77
N GLU A 388 11.11 -11.76 -2.60
CA GLU A 388 12.06 -10.78 -3.14
C GLU A 388 11.36 -9.55 -3.75
N ILE A 389 10.34 -9.77 -4.58
CA ILE A 389 9.59 -8.69 -5.25
C ILE A 389 8.92 -7.80 -4.20
N ASN A 390 8.32 -8.38 -3.16
CA ASN A 390 7.67 -7.63 -2.09
C ASN A 390 8.71 -6.87 -1.23
N ILE A 391 9.90 -7.45 -1.03
CA ILE A 391 11.00 -6.78 -0.33
C ILE A 391 11.48 -5.56 -1.12
N CYS A 392 11.70 -5.70 -2.43
CA CYS A 392 12.11 -4.60 -3.31
C CYS A 392 11.09 -3.45 -3.27
N GLN A 393 9.80 -3.77 -3.36
CA GLN A 393 8.73 -2.78 -3.25
C GLN A 393 8.70 -2.08 -1.88
N LYS A 394 8.90 -2.82 -0.79
CA LYS A 394 8.85 -2.28 0.57
C LYS A 394 10.07 -1.42 0.91
N LEU A 395 11.22 -1.79 0.35
CA LEU A 395 12.46 -1.02 0.49
C LEU A 395 12.58 0.10 -0.55
N GLY A 396 11.75 0.12 -1.59
CA GLY A 396 11.80 1.09 -2.68
C GLY A 396 13.14 1.03 -3.43
N ILE A 397 13.64 -0.18 -3.67
CA ILE A 397 14.89 -0.46 -4.38
C ILE A 397 14.59 -1.28 -5.64
N LEU A 398 15.46 -1.17 -6.64
CA LEU A 398 15.34 -1.97 -7.87
C LEU A 398 15.82 -3.41 -7.60
N THR A 399 15.35 -4.38 -8.40
CA THR A 399 15.79 -5.79 -8.32
C THR A 399 17.31 -5.91 -8.43
N LYS A 400 17.92 -5.14 -9.35
CA LYS A 400 19.39 -5.09 -9.50
C LYS A 400 20.09 -4.62 -8.21
N ASP A 401 19.54 -3.64 -7.51
CA ASP A 401 20.13 -3.16 -6.25
C ASP A 401 19.97 -4.22 -5.15
N TYR A 402 18.84 -4.92 -5.13
CA TYR A 402 18.57 -6.03 -4.20
C TYR A 402 19.57 -7.19 -4.38
N GLU A 403 19.82 -7.60 -5.62
CA GLU A 403 20.83 -8.62 -5.95
C GLU A 403 22.24 -8.21 -5.49
N GLN A 404 22.63 -6.95 -5.72
CA GLN A 404 23.92 -6.42 -5.24
C GLN A 404 24.02 -6.45 -3.71
N ILE A 405 22.95 -6.08 -3.00
CA ILE A 405 22.91 -6.11 -1.54
C ILE A 405 23.01 -7.55 -1.02
N LEU A 406 22.33 -8.50 -1.66
CA LEU A 406 22.42 -9.91 -1.32
C LEU A 406 23.83 -10.46 -1.52
N GLU A 407 24.51 -10.08 -2.61
CA GLU A 407 25.88 -10.54 -2.87
C GLU A 407 26.84 -10.07 -1.77
N ILE A 408 26.71 -8.83 -1.32
CA ILE A 408 27.47 -8.33 -0.16
C ILE A 408 27.10 -9.11 1.12
N GLY A 409 25.81 -9.42 1.31
CA GLY A 409 25.36 -10.24 2.42
C GLY A 409 25.90 -11.68 2.39
N LYS A 410 26.09 -12.27 1.20
CA LYS A 410 26.74 -13.59 1.02
C LYS A 410 28.23 -13.53 1.34
N GLN A 411 28.92 -12.48 0.91
CA GLN A 411 30.33 -12.25 1.27
C GLN A 411 30.54 -12.13 2.78
N ARG A 412 29.55 -11.57 3.49
CA ARG A 412 29.49 -11.51 4.96
C ARG A 412 29.03 -12.83 5.63
N GLY A 413 28.76 -13.87 4.85
CA GLY A 413 28.29 -15.16 5.36
C GLY A 413 26.88 -15.15 5.95
N LEU A 414 26.10 -14.07 5.77
CA LEU A 414 24.73 -13.93 6.29
C LEU A 414 23.70 -14.70 5.44
N PHE A 415 23.96 -14.81 4.15
CA PHE A 415 23.13 -15.55 3.20
C PHE A 415 23.94 -16.63 2.49
N ASN A 416 23.29 -17.73 2.11
CA ASN A 416 23.88 -18.78 1.29
C ASN A 416 23.69 -18.49 -0.21
N GLN A 417 24.25 -19.36 -1.06
CA GLN A 417 24.16 -19.21 -2.52
C GLN A 417 22.72 -19.25 -3.06
N GLY A 418 21.81 -19.92 -2.34
CA GLY A 418 20.38 -19.95 -2.63
C GLY A 418 19.58 -18.78 -2.03
N ASN A 419 20.24 -17.67 -1.63
CA ASN A 419 19.64 -16.47 -1.03
C ASN A 419 18.90 -16.70 0.30
N ASN A 420 19.10 -17.85 0.94
CA ASN A 420 18.53 -18.16 2.25
C ASN A 420 19.49 -17.77 3.37
N LEU A 421 18.96 -17.43 4.55
CA LEU A 421 19.77 -17.13 5.73
C LEU A 421 20.60 -18.34 6.15
N THR A 422 21.88 -18.11 6.44
CA THR A 422 22.77 -19.11 7.04
C THR A 422 22.48 -19.26 8.53
N LEU A 423 23.08 -20.28 9.18
CA LEU A 423 23.04 -20.42 10.64
C LEU A 423 23.57 -19.14 11.33
N PHE A 424 24.68 -18.61 10.83
CA PHE A 424 25.27 -17.36 11.30
C PHE A 424 24.32 -16.17 11.13
N GLY A 425 23.71 -15.99 9.96
CA GLY A 425 22.72 -14.94 9.74
C GLY A 425 21.50 -15.05 10.66
N LEU A 426 21.08 -16.28 11.00
CA LEU A 426 20.02 -16.52 11.99
C LEU A 426 20.45 -16.16 13.41
N GLU A 427 21.66 -16.49 13.82
CA GLU A 427 22.22 -16.14 15.13
C GLU A 427 22.30 -14.62 15.31
N ILE A 428 22.82 -13.91 14.31
CA ILE A 428 22.88 -12.44 14.27
C ILE A 428 21.48 -11.84 14.42
N TYR A 429 20.49 -12.34 13.69
CA TYR A 429 19.11 -11.87 13.80
C TYR A 429 18.50 -12.14 15.19
N GLN A 430 18.77 -13.30 15.79
CA GLN A 430 18.29 -13.63 17.13
C GLN A 430 18.93 -12.75 18.21
N ASP A 431 20.22 -12.46 18.08
CA ASP A 431 20.93 -11.57 18.99
C ASP A 431 20.36 -10.15 18.94
N ALA A 432 20.15 -9.61 17.73
CA ALA A 432 19.49 -8.33 17.54
C ALA A 432 18.12 -8.27 18.25
N LYS A 433 17.30 -9.31 18.06
CA LYS A 433 15.98 -9.42 18.69
C LYS A 433 16.06 -9.47 20.23
N LYS A 434 17.03 -10.20 20.79
CA LYS A 434 17.26 -10.28 22.24
C LYS A 434 17.69 -8.92 22.81
N CYS A 435 18.60 -8.22 22.13
CA CYS A 435 19.06 -6.88 22.52
C CYS A 435 17.89 -5.89 22.58
N ILE A 436 17.11 -5.79 21.50
CA ILE A 436 15.95 -4.89 21.43
C ILE A 436 14.92 -5.22 22.53
N LYS A 437 14.63 -6.50 22.75
CA LYS A 437 13.67 -6.94 23.79
C LYS A 437 14.13 -6.60 25.21
N ARG A 438 15.42 -6.73 25.52
CA ARG A 438 15.97 -6.35 26.83
C ARG A 438 15.79 -4.86 27.10
N LYS A 439 16.03 -4.01 26.11
CA LYS A 439 15.92 -2.55 26.28
C LYS A 439 14.47 -2.07 26.38
N ASN A 440 13.56 -2.63 25.59
CA ASN A 440 12.15 -2.29 25.73
C ASN A 440 11.60 -2.62 27.13
N ARG A 441 12.07 -3.71 27.77
CA ARG A 441 11.74 -4.02 29.16
C ARG A 441 12.32 -3.00 30.14
N ASN A 442 13.59 -2.61 29.99
CA ASN A 442 14.20 -1.62 30.88
C ASN A 442 13.49 -0.25 30.83
N PHE A 443 13.04 0.20 29.65
CA PHE A 443 12.25 1.43 29.53
C PHE A 443 10.87 1.33 30.21
N GLU A 444 10.20 0.17 30.15
CA GLU A 444 8.94 -0.06 30.88
C GLU A 444 9.15 0.00 32.40
N TYR A 445 10.24 -0.57 32.94
CA TYR A 445 10.58 -0.51 34.37
C TYR A 445 10.99 0.90 34.81
N GLU A 446 11.81 1.63 34.05
CA GLU A 446 12.17 3.02 34.36
C GLU A 446 10.95 3.95 34.38
N SER A 447 9.96 3.72 33.51
CA SER A 447 8.71 4.48 33.50
C SER A 447 7.77 4.17 34.67
N ALA A 448 7.91 3.03 35.36
CA ALA A 448 7.11 2.75 36.55
C ALA A 448 7.67 3.47 37.79
N ASP A 449 8.99 3.52 37.94
CA ASP A 449 9.66 4.12 39.11
C ASP A 449 9.65 5.66 39.08
N TYR A 450 9.70 6.28 37.89
CA TYR A 450 9.69 7.74 37.76
C TYR A 450 8.33 8.40 38.00
N PHE A 451 7.24 7.64 37.89
CA PHE A 451 5.87 8.13 38.11
C PHE A 451 5.25 7.64 39.42
N ALA A 452 5.99 6.87 40.22
CA ALA A 452 5.60 6.56 41.59
C ALA A 452 5.69 7.86 42.43
N VAL A 453 4.55 8.32 42.96
CA VAL A 453 4.50 9.44 43.91
C VAL A 453 5.28 9.01 45.15
N LYS A 454 6.49 9.55 45.32
CA LYS A 454 7.21 9.42 46.59
C LYS A 454 6.59 10.38 47.59
N GLU A 455 5.96 9.86 48.64
CA GLU A 455 5.60 10.66 49.81
C GLU A 455 6.88 11.12 50.51
N THR A 456 7.42 12.25 50.07
CA THR A 456 8.45 12.96 50.82
C THR A 456 7.75 13.89 51.80
N ASN A 457 7.76 13.53 53.09
CA ASN A 457 7.39 14.45 54.16
C ASN A 457 8.39 15.63 54.17
N TYR A 458 8.02 16.71 53.50
CA TYR A 458 8.82 17.92 53.43
C TYR A 458 8.69 18.67 54.77
N ILE A 459 9.75 18.63 55.58
CA ILE A 459 9.89 19.45 56.79
C ILE A 459 10.76 20.66 56.43
N PRO A 460 10.21 21.88 56.36
CA PRO A 460 10.98 23.07 56.06
C PRO A 460 12.04 23.32 57.15
N ARG A 461 13.31 23.50 56.74
CA ARG A 461 14.42 23.69 57.70
C ARG A 461 14.52 25.12 58.27
N ILE A 462 13.84 26.11 57.70
CA ILE A 462 13.86 27.50 58.19
C ILE A 462 12.47 28.12 57.98
N PHE A 463 11.88 28.63 59.05
CA PHE A 463 10.57 29.28 59.07
C PHE A 463 10.78 30.80 59.15
N ASN A 464 10.80 31.51 58.01
CA ASN A 464 10.93 32.96 58.00
C ASN A 464 9.57 33.66 58.10
N GLY A 465 8.88 33.46 59.22
CA GLY A 465 7.75 34.30 59.60
C GLY A 465 8.28 35.61 60.18
N LYS A 466 8.01 36.74 59.51
CA LYS A 466 8.10 38.05 60.16
C LYS A 466 6.88 38.19 61.08
N SER A 467 7.15 38.32 62.38
CA SER A 467 6.18 38.66 63.43
C SER A 467 5.68 40.09 63.32
#